data_AF-A0A653HGA4-F1
#
_entry.id   AF-A0A653HGA4-F1
#
_cell.length_a   1.000
_cell.length_b   1.000
_cell.length_c   1.000
_cell.angle_alpha   90.00
_cell.angle_beta   90.00
_cell.angle_gamma   90.00
#
_symmetry.space_group_name_H-M   'P 1'
#
loop_
_entity.id
_entity.type
_entity.pdbx_description
1 polymer ?
#
loop_
_entity_poly.entity_id
_entity_poly.type
_entity_poly.pdbx_seq_one_letter_code
_entity_poly.pdbx_strand_id
1 'polypeptide(L)'
;MIPKLFFLFNALLLNSCVLAFKSDIPSTSNATSVEHNEKISSEEATGSSNAKLEFTDKYDFLRTSNEMYIVETDMSSSYILGIKKSGEDTINKFIVHCIFGDSLNKARYDFKNVTYISDIVNKIKSVIEKEDIYYAEHKITSMARRIFQRTIDFYIYNYKNFVENVLIWIEHKHMVVFLQELSNIFSSTNFNIRDYYVIIKERINNESEIKDSLDPVGIHNMASRIIQFVSDLIFVDSSGYSDLVQI
;
A
#
# COMPACT_ATOMS: atom_id res chain seq x y z
N MET A 1 11.12 -28.01 19.80
CA MET A 1 9.75 -28.04 19.24
C MET A 1 8.81 -27.24 20.14
N ILE A 2 9.00 -25.91 20.22
CA ILE A 2 8.11 -24.95 20.92
C ILE A 2 8.08 -23.56 20.20
N PRO A 3 7.84 -23.41 18.87
CA PRO A 3 7.64 -22.07 18.30
C PRO A 3 6.16 -21.74 18.03
N LYS A 4 5.31 -22.74 17.76
CA LYS A 4 3.92 -22.51 17.34
C LYS A 4 2.99 -22.07 18.47
N LEU A 5 3.31 -22.41 19.72
CA LEU A 5 2.50 -22.02 20.88
C LEU A 5 2.69 -20.54 21.28
N PHE A 6 3.86 -19.96 20.99
CA PHE A 6 4.17 -18.56 21.34
C PHE A 6 3.41 -17.55 20.47
N PHE A 7 3.25 -17.85 19.17
CA PHE A 7 2.45 -17.02 18.26
C PHE A 7 0.95 -17.07 18.55
N LEU A 8 0.42 -18.21 19.02
CA LEU A 8 -0.99 -18.32 19.39
C LEU A 8 -1.31 -17.51 20.66
N PHE A 9 -0.37 -17.45 21.62
CA PHE A 9 -0.55 -16.66 22.85
C PHE A 9 -0.51 -15.15 22.61
N ASN A 10 0.32 -14.66 21.68
CA ASN A 10 0.34 -13.23 21.32
C ASN A 10 -0.93 -12.80 20.55
N ALA A 11 -1.49 -13.68 19.71
CA ALA A 11 -2.75 -13.41 19.02
C ALA A 11 -3.96 -13.38 19.97
N LEU A 12 -3.93 -14.16 21.06
CA LEU A 12 -5.00 -14.18 22.08
C LEU A 12 -4.90 -13.00 23.05
N LEU A 13 -3.69 -12.51 23.37
CA LEU A 13 -3.50 -11.32 24.22
C LEU A 13 -3.97 -10.03 23.55
N LEU A 14 -3.80 -9.90 22.22
CA LEU A 14 -4.26 -8.73 21.46
C LEU A 14 -5.78 -8.58 21.40
N ASN A 15 -6.55 -9.68 21.49
CA ASN A 15 -8.01 -9.64 21.54
C ASN A 15 -8.58 -9.24 22.91
N SER A 16 -7.76 -9.21 23.97
CA SER A 16 -8.20 -8.90 25.33
C SER A 16 -8.00 -7.44 25.76
N CYS A 17 -7.36 -6.61 24.93
CA CYS A 17 -7.08 -5.20 25.25
C CYS A 17 -8.04 -4.19 24.59
N VAL A 18 -9.13 -4.64 23.94
CA VAL A 18 -10.21 -3.73 23.51
C VAL A 18 -11.20 -3.55 24.66
N LEU A 19 -10.78 -2.84 25.70
CA LEU A 19 -11.67 -2.32 26.73
C LEU A 19 -11.34 -0.86 27.03
N ALA A 20 -12.31 -0.01 26.65
CA ALA A 20 -12.58 1.34 27.11
C ALA A 20 -11.51 2.41 26.83
N PHE A 21 -11.83 3.34 25.91
CA PHE A 21 -11.94 4.76 26.28
C PHE A 21 -13.07 5.42 25.46
N LYS A 22 -14.00 6.01 26.19
CA LYS A 22 -15.17 6.75 25.74
C LYS A 22 -15.00 8.18 26.25
N SER A 23 -15.09 9.15 25.33
CA SER A 23 -15.30 10.61 25.49
C SER A 23 -14.28 11.38 26.37
N ASP A 24 -13.90 12.64 26.15
CA ASP A 24 -14.67 13.83 25.77
C ASP A 24 -13.84 14.78 24.89
N ILE A 25 -14.49 15.34 23.86
CA ILE A 25 -14.03 16.53 23.15
C ILE A 25 -14.67 17.74 23.83
N PRO A 26 -13.91 18.81 24.12
CA PRO A 26 -14.45 20.16 24.11
C PRO A 26 -14.03 20.86 22.82
N SER A 27 -15.04 21.22 22.03
CA SER A 27 -14.96 22.20 20.96
C SER A 27 -14.54 23.56 21.52
N THR A 28 -13.56 24.21 20.92
CA THR A 28 -13.50 25.67 20.88
C THR A 28 -12.94 26.13 19.55
N SER A 29 -13.84 26.65 18.73
CA SER A 29 -13.56 27.71 17.77
C SER A 29 -12.93 28.91 18.47
N ASN A 30 -11.91 29.51 17.88
CA ASN A 30 -11.81 30.96 17.77
C ASN A 30 -10.86 31.33 16.62
N ALA A 31 -11.42 32.06 15.68
CA ALA A 31 -10.70 32.75 14.63
C ALA A 31 -10.11 34.05 15.18
N THR A 32 -8.86 34.37 14.86
CA THR A 32 -8.48 35.72 14.43
C THR A 32 -7.15 35.69 13.67
N SER A 33 -7.27 35.98 12.36
CA SER A 33 -6.37 36.75 11.50
C SER A 33 -4.92 37.00 11.96
N VAL A 34 -3.94 36.56 11.17
CA VAL A 34 -2.90 37.44 10.59
C VAL A 34 -2.46 36.81 9.26
N GLU A 35 -2.59 37.59 8.18
CA GLU A 35 -2.06 37.29 6.85
C GLU A 35 -0.53 37.20 6.89
N HIS A 36 0.02 36.09 6.40
CA HIS A 36 1.28 36.15 5.66
C HIS A 36 1.16 35.33 4.39
N ASN A 37 1.25 36.06 3.28
CA ASN A 37 1.36 35.56 1.92
C ASN A 37 2.55 34.61 1.77
N GLU A 38 2.29 33.31 1.75
CA GLU A 38 3.06 32.39 0.90
C GLU A 38 2.07 31.66 0.00
N LYS A 39 2.22 31.94 -1.29
CA LYS A 39 1.44 31.43 -2.40
C LYS A 39 1.81 29.96 -2.59
N ILE A 40 1.32 29.08 -1.72
CA ILE A 40 1.25 27.65 -2.02
C ILE A 40 0.12 27.52 -3.03
N SER A 41 0.49 27.29 -4.29
CA SER A 41 -0.43 26.82 -5.32
C SER A 41 -0.91 25.42 -4.90
N SER A 42 -1.88 25.36 -3.99
CA SER A 42 -2.79 24.24 -3.94
C SER A 42 -3.64 24.36 -5.19
N GLU A 43 -3.20 23.71 -6.26
CA GLU A 43 -4.13 23.29 -7.30
C GLU A 43 -5.17 22.42 -6.60
N GLU A 44 -6.30 23.04 -6.25
CA GLU A 44 -7.54 22.35 -5.90
C GLU A 44 -7.95 21.54 -7.14
N ALA A 45 -7.40 20.32 -7.24
CA ALA A 45 -7.94 19.29 -8.09
C ALA A 45 -9.31 18.92 -7.53
N THR A 46 -10.34 19.63 -8.01
CA THR A 46 -11.75 19.32 -7.88
C THR A 46 -12.07 18.05 -8.66
N GLY A 47 -11.51 16.92 -8.23
CA GLY A 47 -11.85 15.58 -8.70
C GLY A 47 -13.12 15.11 -8.03
N SER A 48 -14.27 15.66 -8.41
CA SER A 48 -15.58 15.05 -8.11
C SER A 48 -15.64 13.69 -8.81
N SER A 49 -15.38 12.60 -8.10
CA SER A 49 -15.40 11.26 -8.69
C SER A 49 -16.85 10.76 -8.79
N ASN A 50 -17.46 10.99 -9.95
CA ASN A 50 -18.58 10.17 -10.46
C ASN A 50 -18.13 8.72 -10.77
N ALA A 51 -17.15 8.18 -10.02
CA ALA A 51 -16.57 6.88 -10.27
C ALA A 51 -17.54 5.80 -9.81
N LYS A 52 -17.92 4.92 -10.74
CA LYS A 52 -18.81 3.80 -10.46
C LYS A 52 -18.12 2.82 -9.51
N LEU A 53 -18.78 2.51 -8.41
CA LEU A 53 -18.34 1.47 -7.49
C LEU A 53 -18.43 0.10 -8.17
N GLU A 54 -17.43 -0.75 -7.95
CA GLU A 54 -17.41 -2.13 -8.44
C GLU A 54 -18.32 -3.04 -7.60
N PHE A 55 -18.41 -2.76 -6.30
CA PHE A 55 -19.16 -3.57 -5.35
C PHE A 55 -20.38 -2.84 -4.79
N THR A 56 -21.49 -3.56 -4.69
CA THR A 56 -22.70 -3.14 -3.98
C THR A 56 -23.03 -4.03 -2.78
N ASP A 57 -22.40 -5.21 -2.70
CA ASP A 57 -22.50 -6.16 -1.59
C ASP A 57 -21.22 -6.21 -0.77
N LYS A 58 -21.37 -6.19 0.56
CA LYS A 58 -20.26 -6.18 1.52
C LYS A 58 -19.45 -7.48 1.50
N TYR A 59 -20.11 -8.62 1.36
CA TYR A 59 -19.45 -9.92 1.42
C TYR A 59 -18.65 -10.18 0.16
N ASP A 60 -19.19 -9.82 -1.00
CA ASP A 60 -18.46 -9.88 -2.27
C ASP A 60 -17.22 -8.97 -2.23
N PHE A 61 -17.35 -7.74 -1.73
CA PHE A 61 -16.20 -6.85 -1.54
C PHE A 61 -15.11 -7.47 -0.68
N LEU A 62 -15.46 -7.96 0.52
CA LEU A 62 -14.47 -8.52 1.45
C LEU A 62 -13.81 -9.80 0.89
N ARG A 63 -14.59 -10.65 0.20
CA ARG A 63 -14.06 -11.87 -0.43
C ARG A 63 -13.05 -11.52 -1.53
N THR A 64 -13.43 -10.68 -2.50
CA THR A 64 -12.54 -10.30 -3.60
C THR A 64 -11.32 -9.54 -3.10
N SER A 65 -11.49 -8.66 -2.10
CA SER A 65 -10.37 -7.94 -1.48
C SER A 65 -9.34 -8.90 -0.88
N ASN A 66 -9.79 -9.95 -0.20
CA ASN A 66 -8.91 -10.95 0.40
C ASN A 66 -8.20 -11.80 -0.67
N GLU A 67 -8.90 -12.21 -1.73
CA GLU A 67 -8.30 -12.95 -2.85
C GLU A 67 -7.21 -12.13 -3.54
N MET A 68 -7.51 -10.88 -3.92
CA MET A 68 -6.54 -9.98 -4.55
C MET A 68 -5.35 -9.67 -3.66
N TYR A 69 -5.60 -9.51 -2.37
CA TYR A 69 -4.54 -9.28 -1.41
C TYR A 69 -3.59 -10.47 -1.28
N ILE A 70 -4.12 -11.70 -1.21
CA ILE A 70 -3.28 -12.92 -1.14
C ILE A 70 -2.38 -13.00 -2.36
N VAL A 71 -2.93 -12.79 -3.56
CA VAL A 71 -2.15 -12.76 -4.82
C VAL A 71 -1.04 -11.72 -4.74
N GLU A 72 -1.35 -10.48 -4.35
CA GLU A 72 -0.36 -9.40 -4.30
C GLU A 72 0.74 -9.65 -3.26
N THR A 73 0.39 -10.26 -2.12
CA THR A 73 1.31 -10.59 -1.02
C THR A 73 2.26 -11.71 -1.38
N ASP A 74 1.73 -12.78 -1.96
CA ASP A 74 2.52 -13.93 -2.39
C ASP A 74 3.46 -13.54 -3.53
N MET A 75 2.99 -12.70 -4.46
CA MET A 75 3.83 -12.16 -5.52
C MET A 75 4.90 -11.20 -4.98
N SER A 76 4.56 -10.33 -4.03
CA SER A 76 5.52 -9.43 -3.36
C SER A 76 6.64 -10.24 -2.69
N SER A 77 6.26 -11.23 -1.88
CA SER A 77 7.20 -12.10 -1.16
C SER A 77 8.06 -12.91 -2.13
N SER A 78 7.45 -13.49 -3.16
CA SER A 78 8.16 -14.29 -4.18
C SER A 78 9.17 -13.46 -4.96
N TYR A 79 8.83 -12.21 -5.28
CA TYR A 79 9.70 -11.32 -6.04
C TYR A 79 10.89 -10.84 -5.19
N ILE A 80 10.63 -10.39 -3.95
CA ILE A 80 11.70 -10.00 -3.02
C ILE A 80 12.65 -11.18 -2.76
N LEU A 81 12.11 -12.36 -2.41
CA LEU A 81 12.93 -13.55 -2.18
C LEU A 81 13.67 -14.03 -3.43
N GLY A 82 13.07 -13.86 -4.62
CA GLY A 82 13.70 -14.20 -5.90
C GLY A 82 14.96 -13.39 -6.17
N ILE A 83 14.93 -12.08 -5.89
CA ILE A 83 16.12 -11.21 -6.00
C ILE A 83 17.20 -11.66 -5.01
N LYS A 84 16.84 -11.92 -3.75
CA LYS A 84 17.79 -12.39 -2.73
C LYS A 84 18.46 -13.70 -3.12
N LYS A 85 17.68 -14.67 -3.61
CA LYS A 85 18.19 -15.98 -4.09
C LYS A 85 19.15 -15.84 -5.28
N SER A 86 19.04 -14.77 -6.05
CA SER A 86 19.92 -14.48 -7.20
C SER A 86 21.29 -13.92 -6.79
N GLY A 87 21.54 -13.75 -5.49
CA GLY A 87 22.83 -13.38 -4.93
C GLY A 87 23.07 -11.88 -4.81
N GLU A 88 24.11 -11.53 -4.04
CA GLU A 88 24.46 -10.15 -3.68
C GLU A 88 24.77 -9.28 -4.90
N ASP A 89 25.39 -9.84 -5.95
CA ASP A 89 25.65 -9.13 -7.21
C ASP A 89 24.37 -8.65 -7.90
N THR A 90 23.30 -9.45 -7.82
CA THR A 90 22.00 -9.11 -8.39
C THR A 90 21.33 -8.00 -7.57
N ILE A 91 21.40 -8.09 -6.24
CA ILE A 91 20.90 -7.06 -5.32
C ILE A 91 21.63 -5.74 -5.57
N ASN A 92 22.96 -5.75 -5.64
CA ASN A 92 23.75 -4.55 -5.90
C ASN A 92 23.43 -3.95 -7.26
N LYS A 93 23.28 -4.76 -8.31
CA LYS A 93 22.83 -4.28 -9.63
C LYS A 93 21.44 -3.67 -9.57
N PHE A 94 20.52 -4.24 -8.79
CA PHE A 94 19.18 -3.70 -8.60
C PHE A 94 19.21 -2.35 -7.88
N ILE A 95 19.89 -2.26 -6.74
CA ILE A 95 20.04 -1.02 -5.95
C ILE A 95 20.70 0.07 -6.80
N VAL A 96 21.82 -0.25 -7.46
CA VAL A 96 22.51 0.71 -8.35
C VAL A 96 21.57 1.17 -9.46
N HIS A 97 20.79 0.26 -10.04
CA HIS A 97 19.85 0.57 -11.11
C HIS A 97 18.76 1.54 -10.67
N CYS A 98 18.21 1.34 -9.47
CA CYS A 98 17.14 2.19 -8.96
C CYS A 98 17.64 3.51 -8.37
N ILE A 99 18.85 3.57 -7.78
CA ILE A 99 19.44 4.82 -7.23
C ILE A 99 20.09 5.68 -8.32
N PHE A 100 20.88 5.09 -9.21
CA PHE A 100 21.65 5.85 -10.22
C PHE A 100 20.88 6.05 -11.53
N GLY A 101 19.67 5.50 -11.64
CA GLY A 101 18.78 5.73 -12.78
C GLY A 101 18.58 7.22 -13.08
N ASP A 102 18.55 8.05 -12.04
CA ASP A 102 18.32 9.49 -12.15
C ASP A 102 19.53 10.31 -12.64
N SER A 103 20.76 9.78 -12.56
CA SER A 103 21.97 10.59 -12.77
C SER A 103 22.77 10.31 -14.05
N LEU A 104 22.66 9.11 -14.66
CA LEU A 104 23.61 8.70 -15.70
C LEU A 104 23.02 8.24 -17.04
N ASN A 105 21.79 7.67 -17.10
CA ASN A 105 21.10 7.33 -18.37
C ASN A 105 19.62 6.95 -18.19
N LYS A 106 18.78 7.91 -17.75
CA LYS A 106 17.38 7.69 -17.36
C LYS A 106 16.59 6.77 -18.31
N ALA A 107 16.68 6.98 -19.63
CA ALA A 107 15.95 6.18 -20.62
C ALA A 107 16.27 4.67 -20.59
N ARG A 108 17.54 4.29 -20.39
CA ARG A 108 17.94 2.89 -20.24
C ARG A 108 17.40 2.29 -18.94
N TYR A 109 17.35 3.10 -17.88
CA TYR A 109 16.86 2.67 -16.58
C TYR A 109 15.34 2.49 -16.55
N ASP A 110 14.61 3.43 -17.16
CA ASP A 110 13.17 3.36 -17.39
C ASP A 110 12.81 2.09 -18.18
N PHE A 111 13.53 1.78 -19.27
CA PHE A 111 13.29 0.58 -20.06
C PHE A 111 13.40 -0.72 -19.24
N LYS A 112 14.40 -0.81 -18.36
CA LYS A 112 14.57 -2.01 -17.53
C LYS A 112 13.53 -2.09 -16.41
N ASN A 113 13.13 -0.95 -15.84
CA ASN A 113 12.02 -0.90 -14.89
C ASN A 113 10.72 -1.38 -15.54
N VAL A 114 10.45 -0.94 -16.78
CA VAL A 114 9.33 -1.45 -17.60
C VAL A 114 9.45 -2.96 -17.81
N THR A 115 10.64 -3.48 -18.06
CA THR A 115 10.88 -4.92 -18.20
C THR A 115 10.55 -5.68 -16.91
N TYR A 116 11.06 -5.21 -15.76
CA TYR A 116 10.75 -5.82 -14.45
C TYR A 116 9.25 -5.81 -14.13
N ILE A 117 8.57 -4.69 -14.40
CA ILE A 117 7.12 -4.57 -14.21
C ILE A 117 6.38 -5.54 -15.15
N SER A 118 6.78 -5.63 -16.42
CA SER A 118 6.19 -6.58 -17.39
C SER A 118 6.33 -8.03 -16.93
N ASP A 119 7.49 -8.41 -16.40
CA ASP A 119 7.71 -9.74 -15.84
C ASP A 119 6.79 -10.04 -14.64
N ILE A 120 6.57 -9.05 -13.77
CA ILE A 120 5.62 -9.17 -12.66
C ILE A 120 4.18 -9.29 -13.19
N VAL A 121 3.78 -8.47 -14.17
CA VAL A 121 2.46 -8.54 -14.81
C VAL A 121 2.17 -9.92 -15.36
N ASN A 122 3.12 -10.51 -16.11
CA ASN A 122 2.96 -11.84 -16.69
C ASN A 122 2.77 -12.92 -15.61
N LYS A 123 3.48 -12.80 -14.48
CA LYS A 123 3.33 -13.72 -13.34
C LYS A 123 1.97 -13.57 -12.66
N ILE A 124 1.51 -12.33 -12.43
CA ILE A 124 0.19 -12.07 -11.86
C ILE A 124 -0.89 -12.65 -12.74
N LYS A 125 -0.85 -12.40 -14.06
CA LYS A 125 -1.80 -12.97 -15.03
C LYS A 125 -1.85 -14.49 -14.95
N SER A 126 -0.70 -15.14 -14.96
CA SER A 126 -0.64 -16.60 -14.85
C SER A 126 -1.26 -17.13 -13.56
N VAL A 127 -1.13 -16.41 -12.43
CA VAL A 127 -1.76 -16.79 -11.16
C VAL A 127 -3.27 -16.55 -11.21
N ILE A 128 -3.70 -15.37 -11.64
CA ILE A 128 -5.12 -15.00 -11.74
C ILE A 128 -5.89 -15.94 -12.69
N GLU A 129 -5.30 -16.28 -13.85
CA GLU A 129 -5.87 -17.24 -14.81
C GLU A 129 -6.00 -18.64 -14.22
N LYS A 130 -5.01 -19.09 -13.45
CA LYS A 130 -5.01 -20.41 -12.82
C LYS A 130 -6.08 -20.52 -11.73
N GLU A 131 -6.31 -19.44 -10.99
CA GLU A 131 -7.31 -19.37 -9.91
C GLU A 131 -8.70 -18.95 -10.42
N ASP A 132 -8.89 -18.82 -11.74
CA ASP A 132 -10.15 -18.41 -12.40
C ASP A 132 -10.71 -17.07 -11.87
N ILE A 133 -9.82 -16.11 -11.60
CA ILE A 133 -10.20 -14.80 -11.10
C ILE A 133 -10.31 -13.80 -12.26
N TYR A 134 -11.38 -13.01 -12.30
CA TYR A 134 -11.50 -11.90 -13.25
C TYR A 134 -10.98 -10.61 -12.64
N TYR A 135 -9.94 -10.02 -13.24
CA TYR A 135 -9.38 -8.74 -12.81
C TYR A 135 -8.95 -7.89 -14.01
N ALA A 136 -9.25 -6.59 -13.97
CA ALA A 136 -8.99 -5.71 -15.10
C ALA A 136 -7.48 -5.48 -15.33
N GLU A 137 -7.07 -5.40 -16.59
CA GLU A 137 -5.66 -5.27 -17.01
C GLU A 137 -4.93 -4.09 -16.35
N HIS A 138 -5.60 -2.95 -16.23
CA HIS A 138 -5.02 -1.76 -15.59
C HIS A 138 -4.77 -1.98 -14.09
N LYS A 139 -5.63 -2.74 -13.41
CA LYS A 139 -5.47 -3.10 -11.99
C LYS A 139 -4.36 -4.14 -11.80
N ILE A 140 -4.20 -5.07 -12.74
CA ILE A 140 -3.04 -5.99 -12.77
C ILE A 140 -1.74 -5.20 -12.91
N THR A 141 -1.70 -4.22 -13.80
CA THR A 141 -0.54 -3.34 -13.98
C THR A 141 -0.26 -2.51 -12.72
N SER A 142 -1.30 -2.00 -12.07
CA SER A 142 -1.21 -1.27 -10.81
C SER A 142 -0.64 -2.15 -9.68
N MET A 143 -1.13 -3.38 -9.53
CA MET A 143 -0.60 -4.40 -8.61
C MET A 143 0.89 -4.67 -8.86
N ALA A 144 1.30 -4.83 -10.13
CA ALA A 144 2.70 -5.05 -10.49
C ALA A 144 3.60 -3.87 -10.08
N ARG A 145 3.12 -2.63 -10.23
CA ARG A 145 3.84 -1.42 -9.80
C ARG A 145 4.00 -1.37 -8.27
N ARG A 146 2.95 -1.69 -7.50
CA ARG A 146 3.04 -1.76 -6.04
C ARG A 146 4.04 -2.83 -5.56
N ILE A 147 4.04 -4.01 -6.18
CA ILE A 147 5.03 -5.08 -5.90
C ILE A 147 6.46 -4.59 -6.19
N PHE A 148 6.66 -3.94 -7.33
CA PHE A 148 7.95 -3.38 -7.70
C PHE A 148 8.40 -2.28 -6.71
N GLN A 149 7.49 -1.41 -6.30
CA GLN A 149 7.77 -0.37 -5.31
C GLN A 149 8.10 -0.95 -3.93
N ARG A 150 7.38 -1.97 -3.45
CA ARG A 150 7.75 -2.69 -2.20
C ARG A 150 9.17 -3.25 -2.28
N THR A 151 9.56 -3.73 -3.45
CA THR A 151 10.89 -4.29 -3.68
C THR A 151 11.97 -3.21 -3.65
N ILE A 152 11.70 -2.05 -4.26
CA ILE A 152 12.54 -0.85 -4.14
C ILE A 152 12.67 -0.44 -2.68
N ASP A 153 11.54 -0.29 -1.99
CA ASP A 153 11.50 0.16 -0.60
C ASP A 153 12.31 -0.78 0.30
N PHE A 154 12.17 -2.09 0.08
CA PHE A 154 12.93 -3.08 0.81
C PHE A 154 14.43 -2.96 0.50
N TYR A 155 14.85 -3.09 -0.75
CA TYR A 155 16.27 -3.22 -1.07
C TYR A 155 17.07 -1.92 -0.95
N ILE A 156 16.45 -0.77 -1.23
CA ILE A 156 17.15 0.52 -1.22
C ILE A 156 17.17 1.12 0.18
N TYR A 157 16.02 1.11 0.87
CA TYR A 157 15.89 1.86 2.12
C TYR A 157 15.97 0.95 3.37
N ASN A 158 15.70 -0.36 3.23
CA ASN A 158 15.34 -1.19 4.39
C ASN A 158 16.08 -2.54 4.49
N TYR A 159 16.93 -2.92 3.52
CA TYR A 159 17.48 -4.27 3.36
C TYR A 159 18.27 -4.80 4.57
N LYS A 160 18.80 -3.87 5.39
CA LYS A 160 19.58 -4.19 6.59
C LYS A 160 18.81 -3.97 7.89
N ASN A 161 17.66 -3.30 7.82
CA ASN A 161 16.89 -2.89 8.98
C ASN A 161 15.74 -3.88 9.26
N PHE A 162 15.29 -4.60 8.22
CA PHE A 162 14.13 -5.47 8.31
C PHE A 162 14.36 -6.82 7.66
N VAL A 163 13.65 -7.83 8.17
CA VAL A 163 13.44 -9.10 7.47
C VAL A 163 12.45 -8.86 6.32
N GLU A 164 12.59 -9.61 5.23
CA GLU A 164 11.90 -9.41 3.93
C GLU A 164 10.39 -9.19 4.02
N ASN A 165 9.75 -9.79 5.02
CA ASN A 165 8.29 -9.81 5.13
C ASN A 165 7.72 -8.86 6.19
N VAL A 166 8.55 -8.16 6.98
CA VAL A 166 8.04 -7.28 8.05
C VAL A 166 7.25 -6.13 7.45
N LEU A 167 7.76 -5.47 6.41
CA LEU A 167 7.08 -4.35 5.75
C LEU A 167 5.77 -4.80 5.09
N ILE A 168 5.79 -5.98 4.44
CA ILE A 168 4.58 -6.58 3.85
C ILE A 168 3.53 -6.86 4.93
N TRP A 169 3.95 -7.41 6.07
CA TRP A 169 3.05 -7.73 7.18
C TRP A 169 2.44 -6.47 7.83
N ILE A 170 3.19 -5.39 7.98
CA ILE A 170 2.66 -4.14 8.53
C ILE A 170 1.68 -3.50 7.55
N GLU A 171 2.03 -3.45 6.27
CA GLU A 171 1.13 -2.96 5.23
C GLU A 171 -0.18 -3.76 5.20
N HIS A 172 -0.08 -5.09 5.33
CA HIS A 172 -1.23 -5.99 5.46
C HIS A 172 -2.15 -5.60 6.62
N LYS A 173 -1.56 -5.45 7.81
CA LYS A 173 -2.28 -5.19 9.05
C LYS A 173 -3.15 -3.95 8.89
N HIS A 174 -2.58 -2.86 8.37
CA HIS A 174 -3.32 -1.62 8.18
C HIS A 174 -4.33 -1.69 7.04
N MET A 175 -3.99 -2.39 5.96
CA MET A 175 -4.90 -2.57 4.84
C MET A 175 -6.15 -3.37 5.24
N VAL A 176 -6.02 -4.44 6.03
CA VAL A 176 -7.18 -5.22 6.52
C VAL A 176 -8.09 -4.37 7.40
N VAL A 177 -7.50 -3.61 8.34
CA VAL A 177 -8.28 -2.69 9.18
C VAL A 177 -9.03 -1.69 8.31
N PHE A 178 -8.36 -1.13 7.30
CA PHE A 178 -8.99 -0.17 6.41
C PHE A 178 -10.11 -0.80 5.57
N LEU A 179 -9.90 -1.97 4.96
CA LEU A 179 -10.94 -2.70 4.23
C LEU A 179 -12.16 -3.00 5.10
N GLN A 180 -11.96 -3.35 6.38
CA GLN A 180 -13.06 -3.56 7.32
C GLN A 180 -13.83 -2.27 7.60
N GLU A 181 -13.14 -1.14 7.82
CA GLU A 181 -13.78 0.17 8.00
C GLU A 181 -14.60 0.55 6.76
N LEU A 182 -14.04 0.37 5.57
CA LEU A 182 -14.71 0.61 4.29
C LEU A 182 -15.95 -0.26 4.12
N SER A 183 -15.83 -1.55 4.46
CA SER A 183 -16.93 -2.51 4.39
C SER A 183 -18.17 -2.08 5.18
N ASN A 184 -17.99 -1.25 6.23
CA ASN A 184 -19.07 -0.75 7.08
C ASN A 184 -19.70 0.54 6.55
N ILE A 185 -19.10 1.19 5.56
CA ILE A 185 -19.56 2.48 5.02
C ILE A 185 -19.89 2.43 3.52
N PHE A 186 -19.93 1.25 2.90
CA PHE A 186 -20.32 1.08 1.48
C PHE A 186 -21.67 1.69 1.11
N SER A 187 -22.57 1.87 2.08
CA SER A 187 -23.87 2.53 1.89
C SER A 187 -23.82 4.06 1.95
N SER A 188 -22.67 4.66 2.26
CA SER A 188 -22.50 6.11 2.38
C SER A 188 -22.12 6.73 1.05
N THR A 189 -22.87 7.73 0.59
CA THR A 189 -22.69 8.40 -0.71
C THR A 189 -21.54 9.40 -0.76
N ASN A 190 -20.88 9.69 0.37
CA ASN A 190 -19.87 10.75 0.50
C ASN A 190 -18.47 10.19 0.81
N PHE A 191 -18.11 9.06 0.20
CA PHE A 191 -16.80 8.45 0.43
C PHE A 191 -15.69 9.16 -0.35
N ASN A 192 -14.72 9.74 0.36
CA ASN A 192 -13.47 10.25 -0.21
C ASN A 192 -12.28 9.48 0.33
N ILE A 193 -11.64 8.69 -0.53
CA ILE A 193 -10.52 7.84 -0.15
C ILE A 193 -9.29 8.65 0.32
N ARG A 194 -9.14 9.91 -0.10
CA ARG A 194 -8.02 10.77 0.30
C ARG A 194 -8.04 11.12 1.79
N ASP A 195 -9.23 11.18 2.39
CA ASP A 195 -9.37 11.48 3.82
C ASP A 195 -8.74 10.38 4.69
N TYR A 196 -8.68 9.15 4.15
CA TYR A 196 -8.09 8.00 4.84
C TYR A 196 -6.57 7.93 4.73
N TYR A 197 -5.95 8.62 3.76
CA TYR A 197 -4.50 8.63 3.63
C TYR A 197 -3.82 9.16 4.92
N VAL A 198 -4.34 10.25 5.48
CA VAL A 198 -3.82 10.84 6.73
C VAL A 198 -3.94 9.86 7.89
N ILE A 199 -5.10 9.21 8.01
CA ILE A 199 -5.39 8.22 9.07
C ILE A 199 -4.47 7.01 8.97
N ILE A 200 -4.29 6.45 7.77
CA ILE A 200 -3.42 5.30 7.52
C ILE A 200 -1.97 5.66 7.83
N LYS A 201 -1.52 6.83 7.37
CA LYS A 201 -0.15 7.32 7.62
C LYS A 201 0.13 7.46 9.11
N GLU A 202 -0.80 8.05 9.86
CA GLU A 202 -0.68 8.19 11.31
C GLU A 202 -0.64 6.83 12.02
N ARG A 203 -1.48 5.88 11.61
CA ARG A 203 -1.47 4.51 12.15
C ARG A 203 -0.13 3.83 11.93
N ILE A 204 0.40 3.85 10.70
CA ILE A 204 1.71 3.26 10.37
C ILE A 204 2.83 3.93 11.18
N ASN A 205 2.81 5.26 11.32
CA ASN A 205 3.81 6.01 12.08
C ASN A 205 3.84 5.65 13.58
N ASN A 206 2.73 5.11 14.11
CA ASN A 206 2.61 4.70 15.50
C ASN A 206 2.93 3.21 15.73
N GLU A 207 3.29 2.45 14.68
CA GLU A 207 3.65 1.03 14.78
C GLU A 207 5.00 0.85 15.46
N SER A 208 5.00 0.20 16.62
CA SER A 208 6.19 -0.02 17.44
C SER A 208 7.30 -0.77 16.72
N GLU A 209 6.95 -1.65 15.78
CA GLU A 209 7.84 -2.53 15.05
C GLU A 209 8.69 -1.79 14.01
N ILE A 210 8.25 -0.60 13.57
CA ILE A 210 8.91 0.19 12.51
C ILE A 210 9.25 1.62 12.91
N LYS A 211 8.74 2.12 14.03
CA LYS A 211 8.82 3.54 14.44
C LYS A 211 10.24 4.13 14.39
N ASP A 212 11.25 3.32 14.73
CA ASP A 212 12.65 3.79 14.80
C ASP A 212 13.47 3.42 13.54
N SER A 213 12.88 2.67 12.61
CA SER A 213 13.60 2.03 11.49
C SER A 213 13.06 2.41 10.11
N LEU A 214 11.80 2.84 10.02
CA LEU A 214 11.18 3.29 8.78
C LEU A 214 11.13 4.82 8.74
N ASP A 215 11.72 5.41 7.71
CA ASP A 215 11.73 6.86 7.54
C ASP A 215 10.36 7.40 7.06
N PRO A 216 10.14 8.72 7.09
CA PRO A 216 8.88 9.31 6.64
C PRO A 216 8.51 9.00 5.18
N VAL A 217 9.51 8.71 4.33
CA VAL A 217 9.30 8.34 2.92
C VAL A 217 8.74 6.92 2.82
N GLY A 218 9.28 5.98 3.58
CA GLY A 218 8.77 4.60 3.66
C GLY A 218 7.34 4.55 4.21
N ILE A 219 7.04 5.35 5.23
CA ILE A 219 5.67 5.49 5.77
C ILE A 219 4.73 6.04 4.69
N HIS A 220 5.15 7.08 3.97
CA HIS A 220 4.39 7.64 2.85
C HIS A 220 4.12 6.60 1.76
N ASN A 221 5.16 5.90 1.30
CA ASN A 221 5.06 4.90 0.24
C ASN A 221 4.10 3.76 0.63
N MET A 222 4.18 3.29 1.88
CA MET A 222 3.29 2.26 2.39
C MET A 222 1.82 2.73 2.42
N ALA A 223 1.57 3.94 2.94
CA ALA A 223 0.22 4.51 2.95
C ALA A 223 -0.34 4.70 1.53
N SER A 224 0.47 5.21 0.59
CA SER A 224 0.09 5.39 -0.81
C SER A 224 -0.28 4.07 -1.48
N ARG A 225 0.48 2.99 -1.25
CA ARG A 225 0.16 1.66 -1.79
C ARG A 225 -1.15 1.11 -1.25
N ILE A 226 -1.43 1.28 0.05
CA ILE A 226 -2.69 0.86 0.65
C ILE A 226 -3.86 1.59 -0.02
N ILE A 227 -3.75 2.92 -0.19
CA ILE A 227 -4.77 3.70 -0.88
C ILE A 227 -4.96 3.24 -2.32
N GLN A 228 -3.88 3.05 -3.09
CA GLN A 228 -3.96 2.56 -4.47
C GLN A 228 -4.63 1.19 -4.56
N PHE A 229 -4.26 0.25 -3.68
CA PHE A 229 -4.86 -1.07 -3.62
C PHE A 229 -6.38 -0.99 -3.40
N VAL A 230 -6.79 -0.17 -2.43
CA VAL A 230 -8.21 0.03 -2.13
C VAL A 230 -8.94 0.74 -3.27
N SER A 231 -8.34 1.75 -3.90
CA SER A 231 -8.92 2.41 -5.08
C SER A 231 -9.17 1.42 -6.21
N ASP A 232 -8.22 0.52 -6.47
CA ASP A 232 -8.37 -0.52 -7.49
C ASP A 232 -9.49 -1.51 -7.14
N LEU A 233 -9.77 -1.76 -5.87
CA LEU A 233 -10.90 -2.61 -5.47
C LEU A 233 -12.24 -1.88 -5.53
N ILE A 234 -12.30 -0.63 -5.11
CA ILE A 234 -13.59 0.07 -4.96
C ILE A 234 -14.13 0.53 -6.30
N PHE A 235 -13.26 0.99 -7.20
CA PHE A 235 -13.67 1.64 -8.43
C PHE A 235 -13.51 0.72 -9.65
N VAL A 236 -14.50 0.75 -10.55
CA VAL A 236 -14.40 0.06 -11.85
C VAL A 236 -13.24 0.61 -12.68
N ASP A 237 -13.03 1.92 -12.61
CA ASP A 237 -11.90 2.63 -13.20
C ASP A 237 -11.21 3.48 -12.13
N SER A 238 -10.01 3.05 -11.73
CA SER A 238 -9.18 3.72 -10.73
C SER A 238 -8.19 4.72 -11.35
N SER A 239 -8.23 4.97 -12.66
CA SER A 239 -7.28 5.85 -13.37
C SER A 239 -7.29 7.30 -12.86
N GLY A 240 -8.41 7.74 -12.28
CA GLY A 240 -8.54 9.05 -11.62
C GLY A 240 -7.68 9.25 -10.37
N TYR A 241 -7.06 8.18 -9.86
CA TYR A 241 -6.11 8.21 -8.74
C TYR A 241 -4.65 8.04 -9.22
N SER A 242 -4.38 8.29 -10.49
CA SER A 242 -3.04 8.23 -11.09
C SER A 242 -2.04 9.24 -10.50
N ASP A 243 -2.51 10.29 -9.85
CA ASP A 243 -1.68 11.23 -9.09
C ASP A 243 -1.09 10.58 -7.82
N LEU A 244 -1.81 9.65 -7.21
CA LEU A 244 -1.26 8.79 -6.15
C LEU A 244 -0.31 7.72 -6.70
N VAL A 245 -0.23 7.55 -8.03
CA VAL A 245 0.63 6.59 -8.75
C VAL A 245 1.95 7.23 -9.19
N GLN A 246 2.15 8.55 -9.03
CA GLN A 246 3.41 9.19 -9.42
C GLN A 246 4.57 8.69 -8.56
N ILE A 247 5.47 7.96 -9.22
CA ILE A 247 6.82 7.58 -8.81
C ILE A 247 7.78 8.61 -9.40
#